data_AF-A0A9D4N7N0-F1
#
_entry.id   AF-A0A9D4N7N0-F1
#
_cell.length_a   1.000
_cell.length_b   1.000
_cell.length_c   1.000
_cell.angle_alpha   90.00
_cell.angle_beta   90.00
_cell.angle_gamma   90.00
#
_symmetry.space_group_name_H-M   'P 1'
#
loop_
_entity.id
_entity.type
_entity.pdbx_description
1 polymer ?
#
loop_
_entity_poly.entity_id
_entity_poly.type
_entity_poly.pdbx_seq_one_letter_code
_entity_poly.pdbx_strand_id
1 'polypeptide(L)'
;MICSELVDRSCPLSNSSCFDPIFTKPDQKLYLDDVEVTELVYVHSKLMIVDDDTVIIGSANINDRSMLGTRDSEIAILVQDNKKFPVNMNGKEHMAGSFAASLRRTLFRYGLI
;
A
#
# COMPACT_ATOMS: atom_id res chain seq x y z
N MET A 1 -4.25 4.78 5.08
CA MET A 1 -4.79 3.91 6.13
C MET A 1 -5.80 2.99 5.46
N ILE A 2 -5.44 1.72 5.28
CA ILE A 2 -6.37 0.70 4.79
C ILE A 2 -7.33 0.42 5.95
N CYS A 3 -8.64 0.54 5.72
CA CYS A 3 -9.63 0.05 6.67
C CYS A 3 -9.55 -1.48 6.66
N SER A 4 -8.85 -2.06 7.63
CA SER A 4 -8.89 -3.49 7.91
C SER A 4 -9.95 -3.76 8.98
N GLU A 5 -11.21 -3.90 8.56
CA GLU A 5 -12.22 -4.59 9.35
C GLU A 5 -12.55 -5.94 8.69
N LEU A 6 -11.53 -6.74 8.46
CA LEU A 6 -11.67 -8.18 8.35
C LEU A 6 -10.60 -8.77 9.26
N VAL A 7 -11.00 -9.09 10.49
CA VAL A 7 -10.18 -9.85 11.44
C VAL A 7 -10.33 -11.32 11.07
N ASP A 8 -9.22 -11.98 10.76
CA ASP A 8 -9.19 -13.42 10.55
C ASP A 8 -9.58 -14.14 11.85
N ARG A 9 -10.82 -14.67 11.91
CA ARG A 9 -11.35 -15.36 13.10
C ARG A 9 -10.76 -16.75 13.32
N SER A 10 -9.84 -17.20 12.47
CA SER A 10 -9.19 -18.51 12.60
C SER A 10 -7.89 -18.49 13.45
N CYS A 11 -7.40 -17.31 13.85
CA CYS A 11 -6.16 -17.16 14.61
C CYS A 11 -6.43 -17.28 16.14
N PRO A 12 -5.95 -18.34 16.84
CA PRO A 12 -6.02 -18.38 18.30
C PRO A 12 -5.21 -17.21 18.87
N LEU A 13 -5.85 -16.43 19.72
CA LEU A 13 -5.33 -15.24 20.40
C LEU A 13 -4.15 -15.58 21.33
N SER A 14 -2.97 -15.91 20.80
CA SER A 14 -1.78 -16.11 21.63
C SER A 14 -0.43 -15.85 20.96
N ASN A 15 -0.36 -15.63 19.65
CA ASN A 15 0.91 -15.38 18.97
C ASN A 15 0.90 -14.06 18.18
N SER A 16 2.04 -13.36 18.21
CA SER A 16 2.32 -12.07 17.54
C SER A 16 2.17 -12.08 16.01
N SER A 17 1.78 -13.21 15.41
CA SER A 17 1.48 -13.40 14.00
C SER A 17 0.05 -13.00 13.60
N CYS A 18 -0.87 -12.71 14.54
CA CYS A 18 -2.24 -12.31 14.18
C CYS A 18 -2.36 -10.87 13.61
N PHE A 19 -1.24 -10.17 13.39
CA PHE A 19 -1.19 -8.90 12.64
C PHE A 19 -0.72 -9.09 11.19
N ASP A 20 -0.61 -10.33 10.70
CA ASP A 20 -0.39 -10.55 9.29
C ASP A 20 -1.66 -10.09 8.54
N PRO A 21 -1.56 -9.06 7.66
CA PRO A 21 -2.71 -8.67 6.86
C PRO A 21 -3.14 -9.88 6.02
N ILE A 22 -4.45 -10.01 5.79
CA ILE A 22 -5.10 -11.05 4.96
C ILE A 22 -4.36 -11.28 3.62
N PHE A 23 -3.65 -10.27 3.14
CA PHE A 23 -2.81 -10.29 1.94
C PHE A 23 -1.55 -11.16 1.97
N THR A 24 -1.16 -11.73 3.11
CA THR A 24 0.11 -12.49 3.20
C THR A 24 0.05 -13.88 2.57
N LYS A 25 -1.14 -14.40 2.25
CA LYS A 25 -1.29 -15.75 1.66
C LYS A 25 -2.14 -15.68 0.38
N PRO A 26 -1.54 -15.94 -0.80
CA PRO A 26 -2.26 -15.90 -2.08
C PRO A 26 -3.42 -16.90 -2.19
N ASP A 27 -3.47 -17.90 -1.30
CA ASP A 27 -4.49 -18.97 -1.31
C ASP A 27 -5.46 -18.88 -0.11
N GLN A 28 -5.58 -17.71 0.54
CA GLN A 28 -6.46 -17.56 1.70
C GLN A 28 -7.93 -17.58 1.27
N LYS A 29 -8.60 -18.71 1.52
CA LYS A 29 -10.05 -18.86 1.35
C LYS A 29 -10.79 -18.19 2.50
N LEU A 30 -11.76 -17.35 2.17
CA LEU A 30 -12.69 -16.80 3.14
C LEU A 30 -13.94 -17.68 3.18
N TYR A 31 -14.47 -17.91 4.38
CA TYR A 31 -15.67 -18.71 4.60
C TYR A 31 -16.71 -17.90 5.38
N LEU A 32 -17.96 -17.96 4.93
CA LEU A 32 -19.13 -17.46 5.65
C LEU A 32 -20.14 -18.59 5.73
N ASP A 33 -20.48 -19.04 6.94
CA ASP A 33 -21.38 -20.18 7.19
C ASP A 33 -21.01 -21.43 6.35
N ASP A 34 -19.72 -21.80 6.38
CA ASP A 34 -19.12 -22.92 5.62
C ASP A 34 -19.17 -22.80 4.09
N VAL A 35 -19.57 -21.63 3.56
CA VAL A 35 -19.54 -21.31 2.13
C VAL A 35 -18.30 -20.48 1.81
N GLU A 36 -17.54 -20.88 0.79
CA GLU A 36 -16.41 -20.10 0.27
C GLU A 36 -16.93 -18.80 -0.38
N VAL A 37 -16.47 -17.66 0.12
CA VAL A 37 -16.87 -16.33 -0.34
C VAL A 37 -15.68 -15.52 -0.81
N THR A 38 -15.91 -14.54 -1.68
CA THR A 38 -14.91 -13.58 -2.12
C THR A 38 -15.40 -12.16 -1.85
N GLU A 39 -14.48 -11.28 -1.48
CA GLU A 39 -14.77 -9.87 -1.23
C GLU A 39 -13.75 -8.99 -1.93
N LEU A 40 -14.18 -7.78 -2.28
CA LEU A 40 -13.30 -6.81 -2.92
C LEU A 40 -12.36 -6.17 -1.90
N VAL A 41 -11.08 -6.08 -2.27
CA VAL A 41 -10.11 -5.29 -1.52
C VAL A 41 -10.30 -3.82 -1.88
N TYR A 42 -10.77 -3.03 -0.92
CA TYR A 42 -11.01 -1.61 -1.15
C TYR A 42 -9.72 -0.78 -1.05
N VAL A 43 -9.26 -0.28 -2.19
CA VAL A 43 -8.07 0.57 -2.29
C VAL A 43 -8.40 2.00 -1.85
N HIS A 44 -8.14 2.30 -0.58
CA HIS A 44 -8.35 3.63 0.00
C HIS A 44 -7.04 4.46 0.10
N SER A 45 -5.95 4.00 -0.52
CA SER A 45 -4.66 4.66 -0.52
C SER A 45 -4.68 5.93 -1.38
N LYS A 46 -3.91 6.94 -0.94
CA LYS A 46 -3.59 8.15 -1.70
C LYS A 46 -2.08 8.27 -1.67
N LEU A 47 -1.47 7.55 -2.61
CA LEU A 47 -0.05 7.30 -2.67
C LEU A 47 0.40 7.52 -4.11
N MET A 48 1.51 8.22 -4.28
CA MET A 48 2.20 8.34 -5.56
C MET A 48 3.68 8.03 -5.33
N ILE A 49 4.26 7.15 -6.15
CA ILE A 49 5.68 6.86 -6.19
C ILE A 49 6.17 7.21 -7.59
N VAL A 50 7.22 8.01 -7.69
CA VAL A 50 7.80 8.48 -8.96
C VAL A 50 9.26 8.08 -9.02
N ASP A 51 9.63 7.40 -10.10
CA ASP A 51 11.01 7.00 -10.46
C ASP A 51 11.79 6.24 -9.38
N ASP A 52 11.09 5.53 -8.50
CA ASP A 52 11.68 4.89 -7.31
C ASP A 52 12.52 5.87 -6.46
N ASP A 53 12.17 7.17 -6.43
CA ASP A 53 12.95 8.22 -5.75
C ASP A 53 12.10 9.21 -4.94
N THR A 54 10.92 9.56 -5.43
CA THR A 54 10.01 10.51 -4.79
C THR A 54 8.69 9.85 -4.44
N VAL A 55 8.17 10.11 -3.24
CA VAL A 55 6.90 9.57 -2.76
C VAL A 55 6.03 10.68 -2.20
N ILE A 56 4.74 10.69 -2.55
CA ILE A 56 3.71 11.50 -1.89
C ILE A 56 2.75 10.57 -1.16
N ILE A 57 2.54 10.83 0.13
CA ILE A 57 1.60 10.10 0.98
C ILE A 57 0.67 11.11 1.64
N GLY A 58 -0.64 10.91 1.54
CA GLY A 58 -1.58 11.85 2.16
C GLY A 58 -3.01 11.33 2.29
N SER A 59 -3.92 12.26 2.55
CA SER A 59 -5.37 12.04 2.58
C SER A 59 -6.05 12.41 1.26
N ALA A 60 -5.44 13.29 0.46
CA ALA A 60 -6.01 13.88 -0.75
C ALA A 60 -6.25 12.86 -1.87
N ASN A 61 -7.52 12.66 -2.23
CA ASN A 61 -7.90 11.91 -3.42
C ASN A 61 -7.48 12.64 -4.71
N ILE A 62 -7.35 11.90 -5.82
CA ILE A 62 -7.21 12.51 -7.15
C ILE A 62 -8.60 12.91 -7.65
N ASN A 63 -9.12 14.02 -7.12
CA ASN A 63 -10.36 14.64 -7.56
C ASN A 63 -10.40 16.13 -7.16
N ASP A 64 -11.32 16.88 -7.76
CA ASP A 64 -11.51 18.31 -7.49
C ASP A 64 -11.88 18.61 -6.03
N ARG A 65 -12.46 17.65 -5.31
CA ARG A 65 -12.85 17.86 -3.90
C ARG A 65 -11.62 17.98 -3.00
N SER A 66 -10.61 17.16 -3.22
CA SER A 66 -9.37 17.15 -2.46
C SER A 66 -8.30 18.09 -3.05
N MET A 67 -8.26 18.29 -4.39
CA MET A 67 -7.15 19.00 -5.05
C MET A 67 -7.33 20.52 -5.23
N LEU A 68 -8.57 21.04 -5.18
CA LEU A 68 -8.82 22.48 -5.36
C LEU A 68 -8.50 23.32 -4.10
N GLY A 69 -8.32 22.68 -2.94
CA GLY A 69 -7.98 23.35 -1.67
C GLY A 69 -9.08 24.24 -1.06
N THR A 70 -10.16 24.51 -1.79
CA THR A 70 -11.30 25.34 -1.34
C THR A 70 -12.44 24.53 -0.73
N ARG A 71 -12.35 23.19 -0.78
CA ARG A 71 -13.41 22.27 -0.34
C ARG A 71 -12.95 21.49 0.89
N ASP A 72 -12.44 20.27 0.71
CA ASP A 72 -11.99 19.45 1.83
C ASP A 72 -10.59 19.89 2.27
N SER A 73 -10.35 19.86 3.58
CA SER A 73 -9.02 20.05 4.14
C SER A 73 -8.24 18.74 4.04
N GLU A 74 -7.12 18.76 3.34
CA GLU A 74 -6.27 17.58 3.11
C GLU A 74 -4.85 17.83 3.60
N ILE A 75 -4.14 16.76 3.94
CA ILE A 75 -2.73 16.80 4.30
C ILE A 75 -1.96 15.77 3.49
N ALA A 76 -0.75 16.13 3.05
CA ALA A 76 0.16 15.23 2.39
C ALA A 76 1.61 15.54 2.77
N ILE A 77 2.45 14.50 2.71
CA ILE A 77 3.89 14.58 2.92
C ILE A 77 4.58 14.18 1.61
N LEU A 78 5.57 14.98 1.21
CA LEU A 78 6.51 14.67 0.15
C LEU A 78 7.78 14.09 0.77
N VAL A 79 8.16 12.89 0.34
CA VAL A 79 9.41 12.23 0.72
C VAL A 79 10.29 12.16 -0.53
N GLN A 80 11.47 12.76 -0.45
CA GLN A 80 12.51 12.66 -1.48
C GLN A 80 13.72 11.96 -0.85
N ASP A 81 14.13 10.86 -1.46
CA ASP A 81 15.23 10.06 -0.94
C ASP A 81 16.59 10.73 -1.19
N ASN A 82 17.33 10.96 -0.10
CA ASN A 82 18.73 11.37 -0.18
C ASN A 82 19.68 10.17 -0.35
N LYS A 83 19.29 9.00 0.18
CA LYS A 83 20.09 7.77 0.10
C LYS A 83 19.69 6.98 -1.13
N LYS A 84 20.56 6.98 -2.13
CA LYS A 84 20.33 6.31 -3.41
C LYS A 84 21.22 5.08 -3.60
N PHE A 85 20.75 4.14 -4.41
CA PHE A 85 21.48 2.94 -4.80
C PHE A 85 21.24 2.61 -6.29
N PRO A 86 22.22 1.99 -6.97
CA PRO A 86 22.09 1.68 -8.39
C PRO A 86 21.04 0.58 -8.62
N VAL A 87 20.17 0.81 -9.59
CA VAL A 87 19.19 -0.14 -10.11
C VAL A 87 19.21 -0.10 -11.63
N ASN A 88 18.62 -1.11 -12.26
CA ASN A 88 18.33 -1.07 -13.69
C ASN A 88 16.86 -0.68 -13.89
N MET A 89 16.62 0.38 -14.66
CA MET A 89 15.29 0.84 -15.05
C MET A 89 15.20 0.89 -16.57
N ASN A 90 14.35 0.04 -17.14
CA ASN A 90 14.18 -0.11 -18.59
C ASN A 90 15.50 -0.35 -19.35
N GLY A 91 16.36 -1.22 -18.83
CA GLY A 91 17.65 -1.56 -19.43
C GLY A 91 18.76 -0.53 -19.17
N LYS A 92 18.46 0.62 -18.57
CA LYS A 92 19.43 1.68 -18.26
C LYS A 92 19.77 1.70 -16.78
N GLU A 93 21.01 2.06 -16.46
CA GLU A 93 21.39 2.34 -15.07
C GLU A 93 20.63 3.56 -14.56
N HIS A 94 20.05 3.43 -13.36
CA HIS A 94 19.29 4.46 -12.66
C HIS A 94 19.63 4.43 -11.17
N MET A 95 19.53 5.58 -10.51
CA MET A 95 19.76 5.69 -9.07
C MET A 95 18.42 5.79 -8.36
N ALA A 96 18.03 4.71 -7.67
CA ALA A 96 16.78 4.66 -6.92
C ALA A 96 16.99 5.04 -5.45
N GLY A 97 16.00 5.71 -4.89
CA GLY A 97 15.87 6.01 -3.48
C GLY A 97 15.57 4.78 -2.62
N SER A 98 16.22 4.71 -1.45
CA SER A 98 16.09 3.57 -0.54
C SER A 98 14.66 3.37 -0.02
N PHE A 99 13.97 4.46 0.34
CA PHE A 99 12.62 4.40 0.86
C PHE A 99 11.60 4.14 -0.26
N ALA A 100 11.64 4.92 -1.33
CA ALA A 100 10.71 4.80 -2.45
C ALA A 100 10.75 3.41 -3.09
N ALA A 101 11.95 2.89 -3.39
CA ALA A 101 12.10 1.57 -3.98
C ALA A 101 11.66 0.43 -3.04
N SER A 102 11.93 0.54 -1.73
CA SER A 102 11.51 -0.48 -0.76
C SER A 102 10.00 -0.50 -0.56
N LEU A 103 9.36 0.67 -0.53
CA LEU A 103 7.92 0.81 -0.49
C LEU A 103 7.28 0.21 -1.75
N ARG A 104 7.75 0.60 -2.93
CA ARG A 104 7.26 0.06 -4.21
C ARG A 104 7.37 -1.45 -4.27
N ARG A 105 8.54 -2.02 -3.93
CA ARG A 105 8.75 -3.48 -3.92
C ARG A 105 7.83 -4.21 -2.95
N THR A 106 7.59 -3.62 -1.78
CA THR A 106 6.67 -4.18 -0.78
C THR A 106 5.25 -4.22 -1.32
N LEU A 107 4.77 -3.13 -1.94
CA LEU A 107 3.43 -3.08 -2.50
C LEU A 107 3.24 -4.04 -3.69
N PHE A 108 4.23 -4.15 -4.58
CA PHE A 108 4.24 -5.15 -5.66
C PHE A 108 4.19 -6.58 -5.13
N ARG A 109 4.93 -6.88 -4.04
CA ARG A 109 4.91 -8.21 -3.41
C ARG A 109 3.51 -8.60 -2.93
N TYR A 110 2.76 -7.64 -2.42
CA TYR A 110 1.39 -7.84 -1.97
C TYR A 110 0.34 -7.63 -3.09
N GLY A 111 0.73 -7.34 -4.33
CA GLY A 111 -0.23 -7.08 -5.41
C GLY A 111 -1.13 -5.87 -5.17
N LEU A 112 -0.64 -4.88 -4.41
CA LEU A 112 -1.36 -3.63 -4.11
C LEU A 112 -1.08 -2.51 -5.12
N ILE A 113 -0.09 -2.71 -6.01
CA ILE A 113 0.24 -1.89 -7.19
C ILE A 113 0.81 -2.78 -8.31
#